data_AF-A0A1F5KKS4-F1
#
_entry.id   AF-A0A1F5KKS4-F1
#
_cell.length_a   1.000
_cell.length_b   1.000
_cell.length_c   1.000
_cell.angle_alpha   90.00
_cell.angle_beta   90.00
_cell.angle_gamma   90.00
#
_symmetry.space_group_name_H-M   'P 1'
#
loop_
_entity.id
_entity.type
_entity.pdbx_description
1 polymer ?
#
loop_
_entity_poly.entity_id
_entity_poly.type
_entity_poly.pdbx_seq_one_letter_code
_entity_poly.pdbx_strand_id
1 'polypeptide(L)' 'MAKDIEKLSKEYQKFIEELDSESLKLVTGDFSVALEYARKGMEQVDPGNLNNQSIQQIAIEMQNIANMVLRERSIN' A
#
# COMPACT_ATOMS: atom_id res chain seq x y z
N MET A 1 1.37 18.24 -29.95
CA MET A 1 2.41 18.38 -28.91
C MET A 1 1.83 18.65 -27.53
N ALA A 2 1.20 19.80 -27.24
CA ALA A 2 0.61 20.05 -25.91
C ALA A 2 -0.55 19.09 -25.53
N LYS A 3 -1.45 18.79 -26.48
CA LYS A 3 -2.53 17.81 -26.28
C LYS A 3 -2.04 16.38 -26.05
N ASP A 4 -0.91 16.01 -26.67
CA ASP A 4 -0.33 14.67 -26.54
C ASP A 4 0.34 14.49 -25.17
N ILE A 5 0.97 15.54 -24.64
CA ILE A 5 1.53 15.58 -23.29
C ILE A 5 0.42 15.52 -22.23
N GLU A 6 -0.67 16.26 -22.40
CA GLU A 6 -1.81 16.22 -21.48
C GLU A 6 -2.46 14.84 -21.43
N LYS A 7 -2.64 14.20 -22.60
CA LYS A 7 -3.15 12.83 -22.69
C LYS A 7 -2.23 11.84 -21.97
N LEU A 8 -0.93 11.91 -22.22
CA LEU A 8 0.05 11.04 -21.59
C LEU A 8 0.07 11.22 -20.06
N SER A 9 -0.02 12.46 -19.58
CA SER A 9 -0.09 12.76 -18.14
C SER A 9 -1.29 12.09 -17.46
N LYS A 10 -2.47 12.15 -18.10
CA LYS A 10 -3.69 11.49 -17.60
C LYS A 10 -3.57 9.97 -17.58
N GLU A 11 -2.96 9.38 -18.61
CA GLU A 11 -2.69 7.94 -18.67
C GLU A 11 -1.73 7.50 -17.55
N TYR A 12 -0.68 8.28 -17.29
CA TYR A 12 0.23 8.02 -16.17
C TYR A 12 -0.45 8.13 -14.80
N GLN A 13 -1.30 9.13 -14.58
CA GLN A 13 -2.05 9.26 -13.33
C GLN A 13 -2.92 8.02 -13.08
N LYS A 14 -3.67 7.60 -14.10
CA LYS A 14 -4.51 6.40 -14.00
C LYS A 14 -3.69 5.15 -13.68
N PHE A 15 -2.54 4.99 -14.33
CA PHE A 15 -1.64 3.87 -14.07
C PHE A 15 -1.13 3.85 -12.62
N ILE A 16 -0.81 5.02 -12.05
CA ILE A 16 -0.40 5.13 -10.64
C ILE A 16 -1.55 4.74 -9.70
N GLU A 17 -2.77 5.18 -9.98
CA GLU A 17 -3.96 4.83 -9.19
C GLU A 17 -4.27 3.32 -9.25
N GLU A 18 -4.08 2.70 -10.41
CA GLU A 18 -4.23 1.25 -10.61
C GLU A 18 -3.17 0.48 -9.79
N LEU A 19 -1.88 0.86 -9.91
CA LEU A 19 -0.79 0.26 -9.14
C LEU A 19 -0.97 0.40 -7.63
N ASP A 20 -1.43 1.56 -7.17
CA ASP A 20 -1.71 1.80 -5.76
C ASP A 20 -2.84 0.89 -5.27
N SER A 21 -3.90 0.74 -6.05
CA SER A 21 -5.01 -0.18 -5.74
C SER A 21 -4.57 -1.66 -5.75
N GLU A 22 -3.67 -2.05 -6.65
CA GLU A 22 -3.08 -3.39 -6.66
C GLU A 22 -2.21 -3.66 -5.44
N SER A 23 -1.40 -2.68 -5.04
CA SER A 23 -0.55 -2.77 -3.85
C SER A 23 -1.40 -2.96 -2.59
N LEU A 24 -2.49 -2.21 -2.46
CA LEU A 24 -3.44 -2.39 -1.37
C LEU A 24 -4.07 -3.79 -1.39
N LYS A 25 -4.46 -4.31 -2.57
CA LYS A 25 -5.01 -5.66 -2.71
C LYS A 25 -4.01 -6.72 -2.26
N LEU A 26 -2.73 -6.59 -2.64
CA LEU A 26 -1.67 -7.50 -2.20
C LEU A 26 -1.51 -7.51 -0.68
N VAL A 27 -1.44 -6.33 -0.05
CA VAL A 27 -1.34 -6.21 1.41
C VAL A 27 -2.56 -6.85 2.09
N THR A 28 -3.77 -6.59 1.60
CA THR A 28 -4.99 -7.19 2.18
C THR A 28 -5.11 -8.69 1.99
N GLY A 29 -4.67 -9.20 0.83
CA GLY A 29 -4.86 -10.61 0.44
C GLY A 29 -3.80 -11.55 0.98
N ASP A 30 -2.62 -11.02 1.34
CA ASP A 30 -1.50 -11.82 1.82
C ASP A 30 -0.87 -11.20 3.08
N PHE A 31 -1.06 -11.87 4.21
CA PHE A 31 -0.49 -11.43 5.48
C PHE A 31 1.04 -11.46 5.49
N SER A 32 1.68 -12.33 4.70
CA SER A 32 3.15 -12.39 4.61
C SER A 32 3.71 -11.12 3.95
N VAL A 33 3.00 -10.56 2.96
CA VAL A 33 3.33 -9.29 2.33
C VAL A 33 3.16 -8.13 3.32
N ALA A 34 2.05 -8.13 4.08
CA ALA A 34 1.85 -7.14 5.15
C ALA A 34 2.95 -7.20 6.22
N LEU A 35 3.38 -8.40 6.62
CA LEU A 35 4.48 -8.62 7.55
C LEU A 35 5.82 -8.11 7.02
N GLU A 36 6.11 -8.36 5.74
CA GLU A 36 7.34 -7.89 5.11
C GLU A 36 7.40 -6.35 5.11
N TYR A 37 6.32 -5.69 4.72
CA TYR A 37 6.26 -4.23 4.73
C TYR A 37 6.30 -3.66 6.15
N ALA A 38 5.60 -4.27 7.10
CA ALA A 38 5.67 -3.86 8.51
C ALA A 38 7.09 -3.95 9.05
N ARG A 39 7.80 -5.04 8.75
CA ARG A 39 9.21 -5.22 9.11
C ARG A 39 10.10 -4.14 8.48
N LYS A 40 9.99 -3.93 7.16
CA LYS A 40 10.77 -2.90 6.45
C LYS A 40 10.52 -1.50 7.01
N GLY A 41 9.27 -1.17 7.33
CA GLY A 41 8.91 0.12 7.95
C GLY A 41 9.54 0.26 9.34
N MET A 42 9.49 -0.78 10.17
CA MET A 42 10.14 -0.77 11.47
C MET A 42 11.67 -0.70 11.37
N GLU A 43 12.30 -1.40 10.44
CA GLU A 43 13.75 -1.33 10.18
C GLU A 43 14.21 0.08 9.82
N GLN A 44 13.37 0.87 9.14
CA GLN A 44 13.69 2.25 8.78
C GLN A 44 13.51 3.23 9.95
N VAL A 45 12.51 3.01 10.81
CA VAL A 45 12.14 3.94 11.89
C VAL A 45 12.87 3.64 13.20
N ASP A 46 12.97 2.36 13.57
CA ASP A 46 13.60 1.89 14.81
C ASP A 46 14.29 0.52 14.61
N PRO A 47 15.44 0.50 13.92
CA PRO A 47 16.16 -0.74 13.60
C PRO A 47 16.65 -1.51 14.84
N GLY A 48 16.74 -0.85 16.00
CA GLY A 48 17.16 -1.48 17.27
C GLY A 48 16.06 -2.28 17.96
N ASN A 49 14.81 -2.18 17.51
CA ASN A 49 13.64 -2.67 18.21
C ASN A 49 12.72 -3.49 17.30
N LEU A 50 13.28 -4.49 16.62
CA LEU A 50 12.54 -5.41 15.76
C LEU A 50 11.82 -6.50 16.57
N ASN A 51 10.82 -6.09 17.34
CA ASN A 51 9.96 -7.02 18.07
C ASN A 51 8.93 -7.66 17.14
N ASN A 52 8.96 -8.99 17.02
CA ASN A 52 8.03 -9.76 16.19
C ASN A 52 6.55 -9.55 16.55
N GLN A 53 6.21 -9.30 17.81
CA GLN A 53 4.83 -9.00 18.22
C GLN A 53 4.37 -7.65 17.67
N SER A 54 5.22 -6.63 17.76
CA SER A 54 4.93 -5.30 17.20
C SER A 54 4.80 -5.35 15.68
N ILE A 55 5.70 -6.07 15.00
CA ILE A 55 5.66 -6.26 13.55
C ILE A 55 4.34 -6.94 13.13
N GLN A 56 3.90 -7.97 13.85
CA GLN A 56 2.62 -8.64 13.60
C GLN A 56 1.44 -7.69 13.79
N GLN A 57 1.44 -6.89 14.87
CA GLN A 57 0.37 -5.92 15.11
C GLN A 57 0.32 -4.88 13.99
N ILE A 58 1.46 -4.33 13.58
CA ILE A 58 1.51 -3.36 12.47
C ILE A 58 1.01 -3.99 11.18
N ALA A 59 1.39 -5.24 10.87
CA ALA A 59 0.89 -5.94 9.69
C ALA A 59 -0.64 -6.09 9.71
N ILE A 60 -1.23 -6.41 10.86
CA ILE A 60 -2.70 -6.47 11.04
C ILE A 60 -3.33 -5.10 10.76
N GLU A 61 -2.78 -4.03 11.34
CA GLU A 61 -3.29 -2.68 11.11
C GLU A 61 -3.14 -2.23 9.66
N MET A 62 -2.05 -2.58 9.00
CA MET A 62 -1.84 -2.33 7.57
C MET A 62 -2.94 -3.00 6.73
N GLN A 63 -3.30 -4.25 7.05
CA GLN A 63 -4.41 -4.93 6.37
C GLN A 63 -5.76 -4.25 6.64
N ASN A 64 -6.01 -3.80 7.87
CA ASN A 64 -7.24 -3.09 8.22
C ASN A 64 -7.36 -1.78 7.45
N ILE A 65 -6.29 -0.99 7.40
CA ILE A 65 -6.24 0.29 6.68
C ILE A 65 -6.39 0.05 5.18
N ALA A 66 -5.67 -0.92 4.61
CA ALA A 66 -5.77 -1.20 3.18
C ALA A 66 -7.17 -1.67 2.78
N ASN A 67 -7.84 -2.48 3.62
CA ASN A 67 -9.24 -2.86 3.42
C ASN A 67 -10.18 -1.65 3.50
N MET A 68 -9.95 -0.71 4.42
CA MET A 68 -10.75 0.50 4.55
C MET A 68 -10.64 1.37 3.30
N VAL A 69 -9.42 1.60 2.80
CA VAL A 69 -9.17 2.39 1.58
C VAL A 69 -9.79 1.73 0.35
N LEU A 70 -9.64 0.42 0.18
CA LEU A 70 -10.26 -0.30 -0.93
C LEU A 70 -11.80 -0.23 -0.89
N ARG A 71 -12.40 -0.31 0.30
CA ARG A 71 -13.85 -0.13 0.45
C ARG A 71 -14.29 1.26 0.05
N GLU A 72 -13.61 2.30 0.52
CA GLU A 72 -13.91 3.69 0.16
C GLU A 72 -13.83 3.91 -1.37
N ARG A 73 -12.82 3.34 -2.03
CA ARG A 73 -12.66 3.39 -3.50
C ARG A 73 -13.70 2.58 -4.27
N SER A 74 -14.34 1.59 -3.64
CA SER A 74 -15.41 0.83 -4.28
C SER A 74 -16.79 1.48 -4.17
N ILE A 75 -16.94 2.42 -3.23
CA ILE A 75 -18.19 3.17 -2.99
C ILE A 75 -18.26 4.41 -3.88
N ASN A 76 -17.11 5.04 -4.16
CA ASN A 76 -16.98 6.22 -5.02
C ASN A 76 -16.70 5.85 -6.47
#